data_AF-A0A968IYA9-F1
#
_entry.id   AF-A0A968IYA9-F1
#
_cell.length_a   1.000
_cell.length_b   1.000
_cell.length_c   1.000
_cell.angle_alpha   90.00
_cell.angle_beta   90.00
_cell.angle_gamma   90.00
#
_symmetry.space_group_name_H-M   'P 1'
#
loop_
_entity.id
_entity.type
_entity.pdbx_description
1 polymer ?
#
loop_
_entity_poly.entity_id
_entity_poly.type
_entity_poly.pdbx_seq_one_letter_code
_entity_poly.pdbx_strand_id
1 'polypeptide(L)'
;MDLLSPLVVAGMHRSGTSLTASLLQTLGTHLGQTLVAADRHNPKGYFEDLDFVTLQRQMLTAACPVDDGGWPDWGWTEHEQFDRDRLWDTGRPPKPRFAAKTGLRGKTVG
;
A
#
# COMPACT_ATOMS: atom_id res chain seq x y z
N MET A 1 -13.12 7.66 -22.87
CA MET A 1 -12.93 6.62 -21.83
C MET A 1 -12.19 7.30 -20.71
N ASP A 2 -12.85 7.55 -19.57
CA ASP A 2 -12.16 8.05 -18.39
C ASP A 2 -11.23 6.95 -17.91
N LEU A 3 -9.93 7.12 -18.19
CA LEU A 3 -8.89 6.32 -17.58
C LEU A 3 -8.90 6.67 -16.10
N LEU A 4 -9.40 5.77 -15.27
CA LEU A 4 -9.27 5.88 -13.83
C LEU A 4 -7.77 5.90 -13.50
N SER A 5 -7.27 7.06 -13.10
CA SER A 5 -5.88 7.21 -12.66
C SER A 5 -5.69 6.50 -11.33
N PRO A 6 -4.60 5.72 -11.16
CA PRO A 6 -4.27 5.16 -9.86
C PRO A 6 -3.97 6.28 -8.86
N LEU A 7 -4.46 6.13 -7.64
CA LEU A 7 -4.14 6.98 -6.51
C LEU A 7 -3.26 6.19 -5.54
N VAL A 8 -2.13 6.78 -5.15
CA VAL A 8 -1.21 6.19 -4.18
C VAL A 8 -1.16 7.10 -2.95
N VAL A 9 -1.46 6.55 -1.79
CA VAL A 9 -1.24 7.19 -0.48
C VAL A 9 -0.04 6.51 0.15
N ALA A 10 1.06 7.23 0.30
CA ALA A 10 2.31 6.71 0.85
C ALA A 10 2.86 7.62 1.94
N GLY A 11 3.56 7.02 2.92
CA GLY A 11 4.15 7.72 4.04
C GLY A 11 4.62 6.74 5.11
N MET A 12 5.49 7.20 6.00
CA MET A 12 5.99 6.40 7.13
C MET A 12 4.91 6.15 8.17
N HIS A 13 5.11 5.15 9.03
CA HIS A 13 4.26 4.91 10.19
C HIS A 13 3.96 6.22 10.93
N ARG A 14 2.70 6.41 11.34
CA ARG A 14 2.24 7.60 12.08
C ARG A 14 2.23 8.93 11.29
N SER A 15 2.43 8.91 9.97
CA SER A 15 2.28 10.10 9.10
C SER A 15 0.83 10.48 8.76
N GLY A 16 -0.16 9.71 9.22
CA GLY A 16 -1.58 9.95 8.93
C GLY A 16 -2.10 9.29 7.65
N THR A 17 -1.32 8.40 7.02
CA THR A 17 -1.73 7.63 5.83
C THR A 17 -3.06 6.88 6.03
N SER A 18 -3.24 6.19 7.15
CA SER A 18 -4.51 5.49 7.44
C SER A 18 -5.70 6.44 7.62
N LEU A 19 -5.48 7.65 8.15
CA LEU A 19 -6.54 8.67 8.23
C LEU A 19 -6.94 9.12 6.82
N THR A 20 -5.96 9.48 5.98
CA THR A 20 -6.20 9.87 4.59
C THR A 20 -6.90 8.78 3.81
N ALA A 21 -6.44 7.53 3.92
CA ALA A 21 -7.06 6.38 3.29
C ALA A 21 -8.50 6.18 3.77
N SER A 22 -8.78 6.26 5.08
CA SER A 22 -10.14 6.15 5.61
C SER A 22 -11.11 7.22 5.05
N LEU A 23 -10.62 8.46 4.87
CA LEU A 23 -11.40 9.55 4.28
C LEU A 23 -11.70 9.27 2.81
N LEU A 24 -10.70 8.85 2.04
CA LEU A 24 -10.86 8.49 0.62
C LEU A 24 -11.85 7.34 0.43
N GLN A 25 -11.78 6.32 1.29
CA GLN A 25 -12.74 5.22 1.28
C GLN A 25 -14.16 5.72 1.57
N THR A 26 -14.31 6.60 2.56
CA THR A 26 -15.61 7.20 2.92
C THR A 26 -16.19 8.01 1.75
N LEU A 27 -15.33 8.65 0.96
CA LEU A 27 -15.70 9.38 -0.26
C LEU A 27 -15.99 8.46 -1.47
N GLY A 28 -15.90 7.14 -1.32
CA GLY A 28 -16.21 6.16 -2.37
C GLY A 28 -15.02 5.70 -3.20
N THR A 29 -13.78 6.02 -2.79
CA THR A 29 -12.57 5.56 -3.48
C THR A 29 -12.37 4.05 -3.26
N HIS A 30 -12.15 3.31 -4.34
CA HIS A 30 -11.79 1.89 -4.26
C HIS A 30 -10.31 1.74 -3.86
N LEU A 31 -10.04 1.36 -2.62
CA LEU A 31 -8.69 1.26 -2.07
C LEU A 31 -7.99 -0.08 -2.29
N GLY A 32 -8.70 -1.09 -2.81
CA GLY A 32 -8.14 -2.43 -2.94
C GLY A 32 -9.15 -3.53 -2.77
N GLN A 33 -8.73 -4.77 -3.01
CA GLN A 33 -9.58 -5.96 -2.82
C GLN A 33 -9.39 -6.60 -1.45
N THR A 34 -8.13 -6.66 -1.00
CA THR A 34 -7.74 -7.36 0.21
C THR A 34 -7.08 -6.34 1.12
N LEU A 35 -7.81 -5.84 2.12
CA LEU A 35 -7.27 -4.84 3.03
C LEU A 35 -6.51 -5.50 4.19
N VAL A 36 -5.44 -4.84 4.65
CA VAL A 36 -4.73 -5.23 5.88
C VAL A 36 -5.69 -5.19 7.06
N ALA A 37 -5.71 -6.28 7.84
CA ALA A 37 -6.58 -6.41 8.99
C ALA A 37 -6.27 -5.36 10.07
N ALA A 38 -7.32 -4.86 10.73
CA ALA A 38 -7.17 -4.03 11.92
C ALA A 38 -6.54 -4.83 13.07
N ASP A 39 -5.79 -4.16 13.93
CA ASP A 39 -5.19 -4.76 15.13
C ASP A 39 -5.27 -3.80 16.33
N ARG A 40 -4.60 -4.14 17.43
CA ARG A 40 -4.56 -3.30 18.65
C ARG A 40 -3.88 -1.94 18.43
N HIS A 41 -3.00 -1.82 17.44
CA HIS A 41 -2.26 -0.60 17.13
C HIS A 41 -3.06 0.32 16.20
N ASN A 42 -3.94 -0.25 15.38
CA ASN A 42 -4.92 0.50 14.60
C ASN A 42 -6.30 -0.20 14.56
N PRO A 43 -7.15 0.02 15.58
CA PRO A 43 -8.45 -0.64 15.67
C PRO A 43 -9.43 -0.27 14.55
N LYS A 44 -9.20 0.87 13.88
CA LYS A 44 -10.03 1.34 12.76
C LYS A 44 -9.62 0.70 11.43
N GLY A 45 -8.48 0.00 11.39
CA GLY A 45 -7.92 -0.57 10.19
C GLY A 45 -6.92 0.36 9.51
N TYR A 46 -6.02 -0.25 8.74
CA TYR A 46 -4.95 0.47 8.03
C TYR A 46 -5.41 1.05 6.70
N PHE A 47 -6.48 0.48 6.12
CA PHE A 47 -7.02 0.85 4.80
C PHE A 47 -6.02 0.70 3.65
N GLU A 48 -5.04 -0.20 3.83
CA GLU A 48 -4.00 -0.52 2.85
C GLU A 48 -4.35 -1.82 2.12
N ASP A 49 -4.09 -1.87 0.81
CA ASP A 49 -4.21 -3.12 0.04
C ASP A 49 -2.98 -4.01 0.33
N LEU A 50 -3.26 -5.24 0.77
CA LEU A 50 -2.28 -6.23 1.18
C LEU A 50 -1.31 -6.62 0.05
N ASP A 51 -1.78 -6.69 -1.20
CA ASP A 51 -0.92 -7.03 -2.34
C ASP A 51 0.12 -5.91 -2.55
N PHE A 52 -0.28 -4.65 -2.40
CA PHE A 52 0.62 -3.50 -2.51
C PHE A 52 1.57 -3.37 -1.33
N VAL A 53 1.11 -3.61 -0.10
CA VAL A 53 1.99 -3.64 1.09
C VAL A 53 3.04 -4.74 0.94
N THR A 54 2.65 -5.91 0.44
CA THR A 54 3.57 -7.03 0.21
C THR A 54 4.62 -6.67 -0.85
N LEU A 55 4.18 -6.09 -1.98
CA LEU A 55 5.07 -5.61 -3.02
C LEU A 55 6.06 -4.57 -2.49
N GLN A 56 5.58 -3.55 -1.78
CA GLN A 56 6.44 -2.51 -1.19
C GLN A 56 7.50 -3.12 -0.27
N ARG A 57 7.12 -4.05 0.62
CA ARG A 57 8.07 -4.70 1.54
C ARG A 57 9.13 -5.50 0.79
N GLN A 58 8.75 -6.20 -0.28
CA GLN A 58 9.69 -6.93 -1.13
C GLN A 58 10.67 -5.99 -1.83
N MET A 59 10.16 -4.88 -2.39
CA MET A 59 10.99 -3.87 -3.06
C MET A 59 12.02 -3.27 -2.10
N LEU A 60 11.59 -2.87 -0.91
CA LEU A 60 12.47 -2.28 0.10
C LEU A 60 13.49 -3.30 0.62
N THR A 61 13.07 -4.55 0.86
CA THR A 61 13.99 -5.62 1.29
C THR A 61 15.05 -5.94 0.23
N ALA A 62 14.70 -5.87 -1.05
CA ALA A 62 15.66 -6.10 -2.13
C ALA A 62 16.67 -4.95 -2.29
N ALA A 63 16.23 -3.72 -2.04
CA ALA A 63 17.04 -2.50 -2.18
C ALA A 63 17.85 -2.11 -0.92
N CYS A 64 17.43 -2.55 0.27
CA CYS A 64 18.07 -2.16 1.53
C CYS A 64 19.02 -3.26 2.06
N PRO A 65 20.21 -2.89 2.55
CA PRO A 65 21.11 -3.83 3.21
C PRO A 65 20.51 -4.41 4.49
N VAL A 66 20.65 -5.72 4.68
CA VAL A 66 20.13 -6.45 5.85
C VAL A 66 20.99 -6.28 7.10
N ASP A 67 22.26 -5.91 6.94
CA ASP A 67 23.26 -5.84 8.01
C ASP A 67 23.60 -4.40 8.44
N ASP A 68 22.68 -3.45 8.20
CA ASP A 68 22.90 -2.01 8.40
C ASP A 68 22.21 -1.45 9.66
N GLY A 69 21.92 -2.31 10.66
CA GLY A 69 21.22 -1.91 11.90
C GLY A 69 19.75 -1.48 11.74
N GLY A 70 19.25 -1.50 10.51
CA GLY A 70 17.95 -0.98 10.07
C GLY A 70 16.75 -1.92 10.13
N TRP A 71 15.64 -1.47 9.53
CA TRP A 71 14.47 -2.28 9.19
C TRP A 71 14.31 -2.28 7.67
N PRO A 72 14.94 -3.23 6.94
CA PRO A 72 15.01 -3.23 5.48
C PRO A 72 13.64 -3.30 4.81
N ASP A 73 12.67 -4.00 5.40
CA ASP A 73 11.30 -4.09 4.89
C ASP A 73 10.50 -2.78 5.07
N TRP A 74 11.00 -1.84 5.89
CA TRP A 74 10.48 -0.48 6.04
C TRP A 74 11.28 0.54 5.24
N GLY A 75 12.42 0.15 4.69
CA GLY A 75 13.33 1.05 3.98
C GLY A 75 14.14 1.97 4.91
N TRP A 76 14.25 1.62 6.19
CA TRP A 76 15.07 2.37 7.15
C TRP A 76 16.44 1.69 7.31
N THR A 77 17.50 2.45 7.12
CA THR A 77 18.91 2.03 7.15
C THR A 77 19.72 3.05 7.96
N GLU A 78 20.70 2.61 8.77
CA GLU A 78 21.49 3.53 9.61
C GLU A 78 22.42 4.41 8.77
N HIS A 79 22.93 3.88 7.66
CA HIS A 79 23.89 4.57 6.80
C HIS A 79 23.24 5.13 5.52
N GLU A 80 21.91 5.27 5.51
CA GLU A 80 21.14 5.84 4.38
C GLU A 80 21.39 5.12 3.03
N GLN A 81 21.68 3.82 3.09
CA GLN A 81 21.97 3.01 1.91
C GLN A 81 20.67 2.53 1.23
N PHE A 82 20.64 2.63 -0.10
CA PHE A 82 19.53 2.16 -0.93
C PHE A 82 20.01 1.84 -2.35
N ASP A 83 19.90 0.58 -2.75
CA ASP A 83 20.26 0.09 -4.09
C ASP A 83 19.05 0.15 -5.03
N ARG A 84 19.06 1.16 -5.91
CA ARG A 84 17.98 1.39 -6.88
C ARG A 84 17.89 0.31 -7.95
N ASP A 85 19.01 -0.32 -8.28
CA ASP A 85 19.05 -1.31 -9.36
C ASP A 85 18.43 -2.63 -8.89
N ARG A 86 18.49 -2.90 -7.59
CA ARG A 86 17.89 -4.08 -6.96
C ARG A 86 16.45 -3.91 -6.50
N LEU A 87 15.89 -2.71 -6.63
CA LEU A 87 14.52 -2.40 -6.20
C LEU A 87 13.47 -3.35 -6.78
N TRP A 88 13.71 -3.83 -8.00
CA TRP A 88 12.80 -4.71 -8.74
C TRP A 88 13.17 -6.19 -8.66
N ASP A 89 14.21 -6.54 -7.88
CA ASP A 89 14.64 -7.93 -7.65
C ASP A 89 13.73 -8.65 -6.64
N THR A 90 12.42 -8.40 -6.69
CA THR A 90 11.42 -8.86 -5.72
C THR A 90 10.96 -10.31 -5.93
N GLY A 91 11.52 -11.01 -6.93
CA GLY A 91 10.87 -12.17 -7.55
C GLY A 91 9.62 -11.77 -8.33
N ARG A 92 8.89 -12.73 -8.92
CA ARG A 92 7.63 -12.43 -9.63
C ARG A 92 6.61 -11.89 -8.61
N PRO A 93 6.14 -10.64 -8.72
CA PRO A 93 5.10 -10.15 -7.81
C PRO A 93 3.82 -10.96 -8.03
N PRO A 94 2.99 -11.17 -6.98
CA PRO A 94 1.65 -11.70 -7.18
C PRO A 94 0.95 -10.81 -8.22
N LYS A 95 0.32 -11.41 -9.23
CA LYS A 95 -0.44 -10.64 -10.23
C LYS A 95 -1.49 -9.83 -9.46
N PRO A 96 -1.45 -8.48 -9.48
CA PRO A 96 -2.42 -7.69 -8.76
C PRO A 96 -3.81 -8.03 -9.28
N ARG A 97 -4.70 -8.43 -8.38
CA ARG A 97 -6.08 -8.78 -8.73
C ARG A 97 -6.89 -7.50 -8.85
N PHE A 98 -6.76 -6.79 -9.97
CA PHE A 98 -7.67 -5.68 -10.25
C PHE A 98 -9.00 -6.24 -10.75
N ALA A 99 -10.05 -6.25 -9.93
CA ALA A 99 -11.40 -6.47 -10.45
C ALA A 99 -11.87 -5.20 -11.17
N ALA A 100 -12.13 -5.31 -12.46
CA ALA A 100 -12.98 -4.36 -13.16
C ALA A 100 -14.39 -4.45 -12.56
N LYS A 101 -14.76 -3.49 -11.70
CA LYS A 101 -16.16 -3.21 -11.39
C LYS A 101 -16.51 -1.83 -11.91
N THR A 102 -16.66 -1.73 -13.23
CA THR A 102 -17.53 -0.72 -13.84
C THR A 102 -18.98 -1.08 -13.51
N GLY A 103 -19.60 -0.32 -12.61
CA GLY A 103 -21.05 -0.37 -12.42
C GLY A 103 -21.53 -0.13 -10.99
N LEU A 104 -21.37 1.08 -10.46
CA LEU A 104 -22.32 1.56 -9.46
C LEU A 104 -23.45 2.30 -10.20
N ARG A 105 -24.55 1.57 -10.49
CA ARG A 105 -25.85 2.19 -10.68
C ARG A 105 -26.28 2.81 -9.35
N GLY A 106 -26.75 4.04 -9.41
CA GLY A 106 -27.26 4.76 -8.26
C GLY A 106 -28.31 3.96 -7.49
N LYS A 107 -28.25 4.08 -6.17
CA LYS A 107 -29.40 3.86 -5.30
C LYS A 107 -29.69 5.17 -4.59
N THR A 108 -30.71 5.85 -5.08
CA THR A 108 -31.56 6.76 -4.31
C THR A 108 -32.28 5.95 -3.24
N VAL A 109 -32.16 6.38 -1.98
CA VAL A 109 -33.10 6.14 -0.88
C VAL A 109 -32.95 7.39 0.00
N GLY A 110 -33.96 8.21 0.30
CA GLY A 110 -35.35 7.88 0.61
C GLY A 110 -35.53 8.13 2.09
#